data_AF-A0A819AL09-F1
#
_entry.id   AF-A0A819AL09-F1
#
_cell.length_a   1.000
_cell.length_b   1.000
_cell.length_c   1.000
_cell.angle_alpha   90.00
_cell.angle_beta   90.00
_cell.angle_gamma   90.00
#
_symmetry.space_group_name_H-M   'P 1'
#
loop_
_entity.id
_entity.type
_entity.pdbx_description
1 polymer ?
#
loop_
_entity_poly.entity_id
_entity_poly.type
_entity_poly.pdbx_seq_one_letter_code
_entity_poly.pdbx_strand_id
1 'polypeptide(L)'
;MVSWRYIAVLYAQYFGMTILILGILGDILNIYIFSTVRSYRETPATFYLLGAVIANFIQLILAITTRIINVGFNNDLTSSSLAWCKIRQFIVATYPNIALTCECLATIDQFLVTSRHVRLRQLSNIKNAHRIAAVCVVIWHLQVTFGFLAYKNMRQLTHARQLPGADRQLVIMVCLQLLFVVVEAIPFGSYNTYILLTSNRKKDAEQMDKDFLFLTVTSLLGSFNFGSSFYIFLIASSRFRQIVRERLFCLCKKPNQVYPETRLSIIHI
;
A
#
# COMPACT_ATOMS: atom_id res chain seq x y z
N MET A 1 -30.69 -15.92 17.64
CA MET A 1 -30.10 -14.57 17.45
C MET A 1 -28.80 -14.72 16.69
N VAL A 2 -28.56 -13.87 15.70
CA VAL A 2 -27.32 -13.89 14.91
C VAL A 2 -26.18 -13.32 15.76
N SER A 3 -25.08 -14.05 15.93
CA SER A 3 -23.90 -13.56 16.68
C SER A 3 -23.12 -12.52 15.85
N TRP A 4 -22.62 -11.48 16.52
CA TRP A 4 -21.75 -10.45 15.91
C TRP A 4 -20.49 -11.06 15.28
N ARG A 5 -19.95 -12.14 15.87
CA ARG A 5 -18.80 -12.85 15.32
C ARG A 5 -19.14 -13.54 14.00
N TYR A 6 -20.33 -14.11 13.86
CA TYR A 6 -20.79 -14.69 12.61
C TYR A 6 -20.89 -13.64 11.50
N ILE A 7 -21.42 -12.45 11.81
CA ILE A 7 -21.47 -11.31 10.86
C ILE A 7 -20.06 -10.90 10.43
N ALA A 8 -19.10 -10.85 11.36
CA ALA A 8 -17.71 -10.50 11.05
C ALA A 8 -17.05 -11.51 10.11
N VAL A 9 -17.29 -12.80 10.32
CA VAL A 9 -16.78 -13.88 9.46
C VAL A 9 -17.38 -13.77 8.05
N LEU A 10 -18.71 -13.62 7.93
CA LEU A 10 -19.37 -13.44 6.63
C LEU A 10 -18.84 -12.21 5.91
N TYR A 11 -18.69 -11.09 6.62
CA TYR A 11 -18.16 -9.87 6.06
C TYR A 11 -16.73 -10.08 5.53
N ALA A 12 -15.84 -10.68 6.33
CA ALA A 12 -14.48 -10.98 5.90
C ALA A 12 -14.41 -11.94 4.71
N GLN A 13 -15.29 -12.94 4.68
CA GLN A 13 -15.29 -13.93 3.63
C GLN A 13 -15.82 -13.36 2.31
N TYR A 14 -17.01 -12.75 2.30
CA TYR A 14 -17.60 -12.25 1.06
C TYR A 14 -16.95 -10.94 0.61
N PHE A 15 -16.92 -9.93 1.47
CA PHE A 15 -16.37 -8.62 1.10
C PHE A 15 -14.85 -8.68 0.91
N GLY A 16 -14.14 -9.41 1.77
CA GLY A 16 -12.69 -9.59 1.63
C GLY A 16 -12.32 -10.32 0.33
N MET A 17 -13.04 -11.38 -0.05
CA MET A 17 -12.79 -12.07 -1.33
C MET A 17 -13.09 -11.17 -2.53
N THR A 18 -14.15 -10.36 -2.48
CA THR A 18 -14.45 -9.41 -3.55
C THR A 18 -13.32 -8.39 -3.71
N ILE A 19 -12.82 -7.80 -2.60
CA ILE A 19 -11.67 -6.89 -2.64
C ILE A 19 -10.43 -7.60 -3.20
N LEU A 20 -10.17 -8.84 -2.78
CA LEU A 20 -9.01 -9.58 -3.22
C LEU A 20 -9.06 -9.84 -4.73
N ILE A 21 -10.17 -10.37 -5.24
CA ILE A 21 -10.31 -10.71 -6.66
C ILE A 21 -10.24 -9.45 -7.53
N LEU A 22 -11.03 -8.41 -7.19
CA LEU A 22 -11.06 -7.17 -7.96
C LEU A 22 -9.73 -6.42 -7.87
N GLY A 23 -9.12 -6.36 -6.69
CA GLY A 23 -7.83 -5.73 -6.46
C GLY A 23 -6.71 -6.40 -7.24
N ILE A 24 -6.58 -7.73 -7.17
CA ILE A 24 -5.58 -8.50 -7.94
C ILE A 24 -5.74 -8.23 -9.44
N LEU A 25 -6.97 -8.33 -9.94
CA LEU A 25 -7.24 -8.10 -11.36
C LEU A 25 -6.89 -6.66 -11.78
N GLY A 26 -7.30 -5.67 -11.00
CA GLY A 26 -7.00 -4.26 -11.26
C GLY A 26 -5.50 -3.98 -11.26
N ASP A 27 -4.77 -4.46 -10.26
CA ASP A 27 -3.34 -4.23 -10.14
C ASP A 27 -2.54 -4.94 -11.24
N ILE A 28 -2.90 -6.18 -11.61
CA ILE A 28 -2.29 -6.88 -12.74
C ILE A 28 -2.48 -6.08 -14.04
N LEU A 29 -3.70 -5.57 -14.28
CA LEU A 29 -3.98 -4.76 -15.46
C LEU A 29 -3.19 -3.45 -15.46
N ASN A 30 -3.11 -2.76 -14.32
CA ASN A 30 -2.28 -1.56 -14.18
C ASN A 30 -0.80 -1.84 -14.47
N ILE A 31 -0.24 -2.89 -13.85
CA ILE A 31 1.16 -3.30 -14.07
C ILE A 31 1.38 -3.59 -15.55
N TYR A 32 0.49 -4.36 -16.18
CA TYR A 32 0.56 -4.67 -17.60
C TYR A 32 0.54 -3.40 -18.47
N ILE A 33 -0.40 -2.49 -18.24
CA ILE A 33 -0.56 -1.28 -19.05
C ILE A 33 0.64 -0.34 -18.88
N PHE A 34 1.05 -0.06 -17.65
CA PHE A 34 2.18 0.83 -17.37
C PHE A 34 3.51 0.24 -17.87
N SER A 35 3.66 -1.08 -17.87
CA SER A 35 4.86 -1.76 -18.37
C SER A 35 4.88 -1.94 -19.90
N THR A 36 3.72 -2.00 -20.55
CA THR A 36 3.63 -2.29 -21.99
C THR A 36 3.58 -1.01 -22.85
N VAL A 37 2.95 0.06 -22.34
CA VAL A 37 2.76 1.29 -23.12
C VAL A 37 4.02 2.15 -23.09
N ARG A 38 4.66 2.34 -24.26
CA ARG A 38 5.91 3.11 -24.38
C ARG A 38 5.82 4.53 -23.80
N SER A 39 4.76 5.27 -24.13
CA SER A 39 4.56 6.63 -23.62
C SER A 39 4.47 6.69 -22.08
N TYR A 40 4.00 5.62 -21.44
CA TYR A 40 3.94 5.52 -19.98
C TYR A 40 5.29 5.19 -19.36
N ARG A 41 6.09 4.32 -19.99
CA ARG A 41 7.44 3.99 -19.52
C ARG A 41 8.42 5.16 -19.56
N GLU A 42 8.19 6.12 -20.44
CA GLU A 42 9.06 7.30 -20.59
C GLU A 42 8.66 8.44 -19.63
N THR A 43 7.50 8.33 -18.96
CA THR A 43 6.97 9.37 -18.06
C THR A 43 7.33 9.07 -16.60
N PRO A 44 8.00 9.98 -15.87
CA PRO A 44 8.44 9.72 -14.50
C PRO A 44 7.28 9.51 -13.50
N ALA A 45 6.23 10.32 -13.56
CA ALA A 45 5.01 10.13 -12.76
C ALA A 45 4.43 8.71 -12.89
N THR A 46 4.36 8.19 -14.13
CA THR A 46 3.83 6.84 -14.37
C THR A 46 4.75 5.74 -13.83
N PHE A 47 6.07 5.98 -13.82
CA PHE A 47 7.02 5.08 -13.16
C PHE A 47 6.77 5.00 -11.66
N TYR A 48 6.51 6.13 -10.99
CA TYR A 48 6.13 6.10 -9.58
C TYR A 48 4.78 5.40 -9.35
N LEU A 49 3.77 5.67 -10.18
CA LEU A 49 2.48 4.98 -10.10
C LEU A 49 2.61 3.47 -10.32
N LEU A 50 3.50 3.02 -11.21
CA LEU A 50 3.83 1.60 -11.38
C LEU A 50 4.43 1.02 -10.09
N GLY A 51 5.37 1.73 -9.47
CA GLY A 51 5.94 1.34 -8.18
C GLY A 51 4.88 1.23 -7.06
N ALA A 52 3.94 2.17 -7.02
CA ALA A 52 2.82 2.14 -6.08
C ALA A 52 1.91 0.92 -6.29
N VAL A 53 1.52 0.64 -7.53
CA VAL A 53 0.68 -0.52 -7.87
C VAL A 53 1.39 -1.84 -7.54
N ILE A 54 2.70 -1.96 -7.81
CA ILE A 54 3.47 -3.15 -7.42
C ILE A 54 3.47 -3.34 -5.90
N ALA A 55 3.66 -2.26 -5.13
CA ALA A 55 3.63 -2.32 -3.68
C ALA A 55 2.25 -2.70 -3.13
N ASN A 56 1.18 -2.14 -3.71
CA ASN A 56 -0.20 -2.47 -3.40
C ASN A 56 -0.53 -3.94 -3.71
N PHE A 57 -0.07 -4.45 -4.86
CA PHE A 57 -0.24 -5.84 -5.24
C PHE A 57 0.40 -6.81 -4.24
N ILE A 58 1.64 -6.53 -3.80
CA ILE A 58 2.34 -7.34 -2.79
C ILE A 58 1.59 -7.31 -1.45
N GLN A 59 1.12 -6.14 -1.03
CA GLN A 59 0.31 -5.97 0.17
C GLN A 59 -1.00 -6.77 0.08
N LEU A 60 -1.68 -6.72 -1.06
CA LEU A 60 -2.95 -7.37 -1.29
C LEU A 60 -2.82 -8.90 -1.27
N ILE A 61 -1.77 -9.45 -1.88
CA ILE A 61 -1.48 -10.89 -1.84
C ILE A 61 -1.11 -11.35 -0.42
N LEU A 62 -0.18 -10.68 0.26
CA LEU A 62 0.42 -11.24 1.47
C LEU A 62 -0.35 -10.87 2.75
N ALA A 63 -0.88 -9.65 2.84
CA ALA A 63 -1.57 -9.19 4.04
C ALA A 63 -3.06 -9.56 4.05
N ILE A 64 -3.76 -9.32 2.94
CA ILE A 64 -5.22 -9.53 2.86
C ILE A 64 -5.55 -11.02 2.78
N THR A 65 -4.84 -11.81 1.97
CA THR A 65 -5.04 -13.27 1.91
C THR A 65 -4.87 -13.92 3.29
N THR A 66 -3.81 -13.56 4.02
CA THR A 66 -3.60 -14.07 5.39
C THR A 66 -4.72 -13.65 6.33
N ARG A 67 -5.28 -12.45 6.16
CA ARG A 67 -6.41 -11.96 6.98
C ARG A 67 -7.69 -12.73 6.68
N ILE A 68 -8.00 -13.00 5.42
CA ILE A 68 -9.17 -13.78 5.00
C ILE A 68 -9.06 -15.21 5.51
N ILE A 69 -7.88 -15.84 5.44
CA ILE A 69 -7.69 -17.19 5.96
C ILE A 69 -7.87 -17.23 7.49
N ASN A 70 -7.25 -16.29 8.21
CA ASN A 70 -7.38 -16.24 9.68
C ASN A 70 -8.82 -15.95 10.14
N VAL A 71 -9.48 -14.95 9.55
CA VAL A 71 -10.79 -14.48 10.01
C VAL A 71 -11.96 -15.20 9.34
N GLY A 72 -11.91 -15.36 8.02
CA GLY A 72 -13.01 -15.93 7.23
C GLY A 72 -13.09 -17.46 7.34
N PHE A 73 -11.95 -18.14 7.50
CA PHE A 73 -11.90 -19.61 7.59
C PHE A 73 -11.55 -20.13 9.00
N ASN A 74 -11.42 -19.24 10.00
CA ASN A 74 -10.99 -19.56 11.37
C ASN A 74 -9.70 -20.39 11.44
N ASN A 75 -8.78 -20.21 10.48
CA ASN A 75 -7.52 -20.94 10.43
C ASN A 75 -6.36 -19.99 10.77
N ASP A 76 -5.84 -20.09 11.99
CA ASP A 76 -4.73 -19.25 12.44
C ASP A 76 -3.40 -19.65 11.77
N LEU A 77 -3.13 -19.10 10.59
CA LEU A 77 -1.81 -19.24 9.92
C LEU A 77 -0.67 -18.63 10.75
N THR A 78 -1.01 -17.80 11.73
CA THR A 78 -0.06 -17.09 12.57
C THR A 78 0.57 -18.02 13.62
N SER A 79 -0.15 -19.09 14.03
CA SER A 79 0.40 -20.14 14.89
C SER A 79 1.18 -21.20 14.12
N SER A 80 1.14 -21.19 12.78
CA SER A 80 1.86 -22.15 11.95
C SER A 80 3.37 -21.88 11.91
N SER A 81 3.81 -20.62 11.81
CA SER A 81 5.24 -20.29 11.94
C SER A 81 5.50 -18.86 12.44
N LEU A 82 6.44 -18.74 13.38
CA LEU A 82 6.93 -17.45 13.88
C LEU A 82 7.59 -16.61 12.77
N ALA A 83 8.22 -17.29 11.80
CA ALA A 83 8.83 -16.63 10.64
C ALA A 83 7.77 -15.92 9.78
N TRP A 84 6.67 -16.61 9.44
CA TRP A 84 5.57 -16.02 8.68
C TRP A 84 4.94 -14.83 9.40
N CYS A 85 4.72 -14.95 10.71
CA CYS A 85 4.20 -13.86 11.53
C CYS A 85 5.06 -12.58 11.44
N LYS A 86 6.39 -12.73 11.52
CA LYS A 86 7.34 -11.61 11.44
C LYS A 86 7.42 -11.01 10.04
N ILE A 87 7.47 -11.86 9.01
CA ILE A 87 7.49 -11.42 7.60
C ILE A 87 6.21 -10.65 7.27
N ARG A 88 5.06 -11.15 7.69
CA ARG A 88 3.78 -10.46 7.52
C ARG A 88 3.78 -9.10 8.19
N GLN A 89 4.25 -8.99 9.43
CA GLN A 89 4.34 -7.70 10.12
C GLN A 89 5.26 -6.72 9.38
N PHE A 90 6.40 -7.20 8.87
CA PHE A 90 7.30 -6.39 8.06
C PHE A 90 6.63 -5.87 6.79
N ILE A 91 5.94 -6.73 6.05
CA ILE A 91 5.25 -6.36 4.81
C ILE A 91 4.18 -5.31 5.08
N VAL A 92 3.30 -5.57 6.05
CA VAL A 92 2.21 -4.67 6.44
C VAL A 92 2.73 -3.29 6.88
N ALA A 93 3.92 -3.23 7.48
CA ALA A 93 4.54 -1.98 7.89
C ALA A 93 5.26 -1.23 6.76
N THR A 94 5.77 -1.94 5.74
CA THR A 94 6.69 -1.33 4.74
C THR A 94 5.98 -0.95 3.44
N TYR A 95 5.17 -1.85 2.88
CA TYR A 95 4.64 -1.68 1.52
C TYR A 95 3.60 -0.56 1.38
N PRO A 96 2.69 -0.32 2.34
CA PRO A 96 1.80 0.84 2.28
C PRO A 96 2.56 2.18 2.25
N ASN A 97 3.66 2.27 2.99
CA ASN A 97 4.50 3.47 3.01
C ASN A 97 5.24 3.69 1.68
N ILE A 98 5.71 2.60 1.05
CA ILE A 98 6.30 2.66 -0.29
C ILE A 98 5.24 3.13 -1.30
N ALA A 99 4.03 2.55 -1.26
CA ALA A 99 2.94 2.93 -2.16
C ALA A 99 2.58 4.41 -2.02
N LEU A 100 2.34 4.87 -0.79
CA LEU A 100 2.05 6.28 -0.49
C LEU A 100 3.16 7.21 -0.97
N THR A 101 4.41 6.87 -0.70
CA THR A 101 5.56 7.69 -1.14
C THR A 101 5.61 7.80 -2.66
N CYS A 102 5.39 6.71 -3.37
CA CYS A 102 5.32 6.69 -4.82
C CYS A 102 4.15 7.53 -5.35
N GLU A 103 2.98 7.46 -4.74
CA GLU A 103 1.83 8.30 -5.11
C GLU A 103 2.12 9.79 -4.89
N CYS A 104 2.71 10.15 -3.73
CA CYS A 104 3.16 11.51 -3.46
C CYS A 104 4.20 11.98 -4.50
N LEU A 105 5.20 11.15 -4.81
CA LEU A 105 6.21 11.48 -5.83
C LEU A 105 5.60 11.63 -7.22
N ALA A 106 4.57 10.87 -7.57
CA ALA A 106 3.83 11.05 -8.82
C ALA A 106 3.13 12.42 -8.86
N THR A 107 2.54 12.88 -7.75
CA THR A 107 1.93 14.22 -7.67
C THR A 107 2.97 15.34 -7.71
N ILE A 108 4.12 15.15 -7.05
CA ILE A 108 5.24 16.11 -7.10
C ILE A 108 5.77 16.19 -8.53
N ASP A 109 5.93 15.07 -9.23
CA ASP A 109 6.37 15.06 -10.63
C ASP A 109 5.37 15.79 -11.53
N GLN A 110 4.06 15.59 -11.35
CA GLN A 110 3.03 16.36 -12.04
C GLN A 110 3.16 17.87 -11.78
N PHE A 111 3.44 18.29 -10.54
CA PHE A 111 3.73 19.69 -10.21
C PHE A 111 4.99 20.21 -10.91
N LEU A 112 6.08 19.43 -10.93
CA LEU A 112 7.33 19.80 -11.59
C LEU A 112 7.15 19.99 -13.10
N VAL A 113 6.41 19.09 -13.76
CA VAL A 113 6.11 19.17 -15.20
C VAL A 113 5.27 20.39 -15.54
N THR A 114 4.31 20.75 -14.69
CA THR A 114 3.39 21.89 -14.88
C THR A 114 3.99 23.24 -14.47
N SER A 115 5.17 23.24 -13.85
CA SER A 115 5.84 24.46 -13.40
C SER A 115 6.30 25.36 -14.56
N ARG A 116 6.15 26.68 -14.37
CA ARG A 116 6.63 27.70 -15.34
C ARG A 116 8.16 27.79 -15.39
N HIS A 117 8.83 27.41 -14.31
CA HIS A 117 10.29 27.53 -14.21
C HIS A 117 10.97 26.35 -14.88
N VAL A 118 11.75 26.61 -15.92
CA VAL A 118 12.46 25.58 -16.70
C VAL A 118 13.35 24.69 -15.82
N ARG A 119 14.01 25.29 -14.81
CA ARG A 119 14.85 24.55 -13.84
C ARG A 119 14.06 23.49 -13.07
N LEU A 120 12.84 23.81 -12.63
CA LEU A 120 11.98 22.86 -11.90
C LEU A 120 11.47 21.76 -12.84
N ARG A 121 11.10 22.11 -14.08
CA ARG A 121 10.67 21.14 -15.08
C ARG A 121 11.78 20.13 -15.44
N GLN A 122 13.04 20.57 -15.45
CA GLN A 122 14.19 19.69 -15.70
C GLN A 122 14.41 18.63 -14.61
N LEU A 123 13.87 18.82 -13.39
CA LEU A 123 13.96 17.83 -12.32
C LEU A 123 13.10 16.59 -12.61
N SER A 124 11.97 16.76 -13.30
CA SER A 124 11.11 15.69 -13.82
C SER A 124 11.82 14.96 -14.97
N ASN A 125 12.77 14.11 -14.59
CA ASN A 125 13.54 13.27 -15.51
C ASN A 125 13.46 11.81 -15.06
N ILE A 126 13.26 10.90 -16.02
CA ILE A 126 13.13 9.47 -15.74
C ILE A 126 14.37 8.92 -15.00
N LYS A 127 15.57 9.43 -15.27
CA LYS A 127 16.81 9.03 -14.57
C LYS A 127 16.78 9.43 -13.10
N ASN A 128 16.27 10.62 -12.78
CA ASN A 128 16.11 11.07 -11.41
C ASN A 128 15.02 10.26 -10.71
N ALA A 129 13.93 9.93 -11.40
CA ALA A 129 12.87 9.12 -10.83
C ALA A 129 13.35 7.73 -10.40
N HIS A 130 14.18 7.07 -11.20
CA HIS A 130 14.81 5.80 -10.79
C HIS A 130 15.68 5.97 -9.54
N ARG A 131 16.48 7.04 -9.48
CA ARG A 131 17.34 7.33 -8.31
C ARG A 131 16.52 7.61 -7.06
N ILE A 132 15.49 8.47 -7.16
CA ILE A 132 14.61 8.83 -6.05
C ILE A 132 13.85 7.60 -5.56
N ALA A 133 13.26 6.81 -6.47
CA ALA A 133 12.54 5.60 -6.09
C ALA A 133 13.45 4.58 -5.39
N ALA A 134 14.67 4.36 -5.89
CA ALA A 134 15.64 3.47 -5.25
C ALA A 134 15.99 3.95 -3.84
N VAL A 135 16.24 5.25 -3.66
CA VAL A 135 16.50 5.86 -2.36
C VAL A 135 15.30 5.68 -1.43
N CYS A 136 14.08 5.94 -1.88
CA CYS A 136 12.86 5.77 -1.07
C CYS A 136 12.67 4.31 -0.62
N VAL A 137 12.83 3.34 -1.52
CA VAL A 137 12.71 1.91 -1.17
C VAL A 137 13.74 1.53 -0.10
N VAL A 138 14.99 1.95 -0.26
CA VAL A 138 16.05 1.70 0.71
C VAL A 138 15.73 2.34 2.05
N ILE A 139 15.30 3.61 2.07
CA ILE A 139 14.93 4.33 3.30
C ILE A 139 13.83 3.56 4.06
N TRP A 140 12.77 3.12 3.40
CA TRP A 140 11.68 2.41 4.06
C TRP A 140 12.10 1.05 4.62
N HIS A 141 12.95 0.30 3.91
CA HIS A 141 13.48 -0.96 4.42
C HIS A 141 14.39 -0.74 5.64
N LEU A 142 15.29 0.26 5.55
CA LEU A 142 16.17 0.62 6.65
C LEU A 142 15.38 1.08 7.89
N GLN A 143 14.34 1.90 7.71
CA GLN A 143 13.50 2.41 8.79
C GLN A 143 12.91 1.26 9.63
N VAL A 144 12.40 0.21 8.98
CA VAL A 144 11.80 -0.93 9.70
C VAL A 144 12.87 -1.78 10.37
N THR A 145 14.01 -2.02 9.71
CA THR A 145 15.13 -2.77 10.30
C THR A 145 15.70 -2.05 11.52
N PHE A 146 16.03 -0.76 11.40
CA PHE A 146 16.56 0.03 12.51
C PHE A 146 15.52 0.26 13.61
N GLY A 147 14.25 0.45 13.28
CA GLY A 147 13.18 0.51 14.29
C GLY A 147 13.11 -0.76 15.14
N PHE A 148 13.26 -1.93 14.51
CA PHE A 148 13.29 -3.21 15.24
C PHE A 148 14.53 -3.37 16.12
N LEU A 149 15.71 -2.98 15.61
CA LEU A 149 16.96 -2.99 16.39
C LEU A 149 16.90 -2.00 17.57
N ALA A 150 16.41 -0.78 17.32
CA ALA A 150 16.23 0.24 18.33
C ALA A 150 15.27 -0.22 19.43
N TYR A 151 14.14 -0.84 19.07
CA TYR A 151 13.22 -1.45 20.05
C TYR A 151 13.91 -2.49 20.94
N LYS A 152 14.74 -3.37 20.36
CA LYS A 152 15.51 -4.36 21.14
C LYS A 152 16.51 -3.70 22.08
N ASN A 153 17.30 -2.75 21.58
CA ASN A 153 18.32 -2.05 22.36
C ASN A 153 17.67 -1.23 23.49
N MET A 154 16.57 -0.53 23.20
CA MET A 154 15.82 0.23 24.21
C MET A 154 15.23 -0.67 25.29
N ARG A 155 14.67 -1.84 24.92
CA ARG A 155 14.15 -2.81 25.91
C ARG A 155 15.26 -3.27 26.85
N GLN A 156 16.44 -3.57 26.32
CA GLN A 156 17.60 -3.97 27.13
C GLN A 156 18.10 -2.84 28.04
N LEU A 157 18.26 -1.62 27.52
CA LEU A 157 18.75 -0.48 28.29
C LEU A 157 17.74 0.02 29.34
N THR A 158 16.44 -0.14 29.09
CA THR A 158 15.38 0.15 30.07
C THR A 158 15.44 -0.84 31.22
N HIS A 159 15.65 -2.14 30.94
CA HIS A 159 15.90 -3.13 31.98
C HIS A 159 17.20 -2.84 32.76
N ALA A 160 18.21 -2.29 32.10
CA ALA A 160 19.48 -1.90 32.74
C ALA A 160 19.45 -0.52 33.43
N ARG A 161 18.36 0.26 33.33
CA ARG A 161 18.22 1.66 33.83
C ARG A 161 19.32 2.63 33.33
N GLN A 162 19.85 2.43 32.12
CA GLN A 162 21.04 3.16 31.62
C GLN A 162 20.77 4.22 30.54
N LEU A 163 19.53 4.65 30.29
CA LEU A 163 19.25 5.59 29.19
C LEU A 163 19.72 7.04 29.47
N PRO A 164 20.62 7.63 28.66
CA PRO A 164 21.02 9.03 28.76
C PRO A 164 19.91 10.01 28.34
N GLY A 165 19.95 11.23 28.87
CA GLY A 165 18.92 12.26 28.64
C GLY A 165 18.83 12.80 27.20
N ALA A 166 19.94 12.88 26.47
CA ALA A 166 19.95 13.32 25.07
C ALA A 166 19.36 12.27 24.12
N ASP A 167 19.64 10.99 24.36
CA ASP A 167 19.05 9.87 23.62
C ASP A 167 17.54 9.81 23.84
N ARG A 168 17.07 10.14 25.04
CA ARG A 168 15.64 10.27 25.33
C ARG A 168 14.97 11.33 24.44
N GLN A 169 15.65 12.41 24.09
CA GLN A 169 15.11 13.48 23.26
C GLN A 169 15.01 13.06 21.79
N LEU A 170 16.02 12.36 21.27
CA LEU A 170 15.99 11.77 19.93
C LEU A 170 14.92 10.66 19.82
N VAL A 171 14.76 9.85 20.88
CA VAL A 171 13.68 8.86 21.00
C VAL A 171 12.31 9.55 20.96
N ILE A 172 12.12 10.68 21.64
CA ILE A 172 10.87 11.45 21.59
C ILE A 172 10.58 11.94 20.17
N MET A 173 11.58 12.43 19.41
CA MET A 173 11.38 12.86 18.02
C MET A 173 10.98 11.70 17.10
N VAL A 174 11.65 10.55 17.21
CA VAL A 174 11.29 9.33 16.46
C VAL A 174 9.90 8.81 16.88
N CYS A 175 9.55 8.90 18.17
CA CYS A 175 8.22 8.58 18.68
C CYS A 175 7.14 9.54 18.16
N LEU A 176 7.43 10.83 17.97
CA LEU A 176 6.51 11.81 17.36
C LEU A 176 6.32 11.54 15.86
N GLN A 177 7.34 11.08 15.17
CA GLN A 177 7.25 10.70 13.75
C GLN A 177 6.46 9.38 13.59
N LEU A 178 6.68 8.42 14.48
CA LEU A 178 5.80 7.27 14.68
C LEU A 178 4.38 7.71 15.04
N LEU A 179 4.19 8.76 15.84
CA LEU A 179 2.88 9.31 16.19
C LEU A 179 2.13 9.77 14.94
N PHE A 180 2.81 10.37 13.97
CA PHE A 180 2.20 10.82 12.71
C PHE A 180 1.72 9.64 11.85
N VAL A 181 2.52 8.56 11.79
CA VAL A 181 2.11 7.28 11.18
C VAL A 181 0.97 6.63 11.99
N VAL A 182 0.95 6.82 13.31
CA VAL A 182 -0.13 6.38 14.21
C VAL A 182 -1.41 7.20 14.01
N VAL A 183 -1.31 8.47 13.58
CA VAL A 183 -2.46 9.31 13.19
C VAL A 183 -3.16 8.73 11.97
N GLU A 184 -2.42 8.31 10.95
CA GLU A 184 -2.97 7.55 9.81
C GLU A 184 -3.48 6.17 10.24
N ALA A 185 -2.84 5.56 11.23
CA ALA A 185 -3.31 4.34 11.84
C ALA A 185 -4.43 4.54 12.88
N ILE A 186 -4.98 5.76 13.09
CA ILE A 186 -5.97 6.06 14.15
C ILE A 186 -7.11 5.05 14.22
N PRO A 187 -7.69 4.55 13.11
CA PRO A 187 -8.75 3.55 13.20
C PRO A 187 -8.27 2.22 13.81
N PHE A 188 -7.03 1.82 13.51
CA PHE A 188 -6.38 0.64 14.08
C PHE A 188 -5.83 0.91 15.51
N GLY A 189 -5.31 2.11 15.75
CA GLY A 189 -4.75 2.55 17.03
C GLY A 189 -5.83 2.78 18.08
N SER A 190 -6.96 3.39 17.71
CA SER A 190 -8.14 3.56 18.56
C SER A 190 -8.69 2.21 19.02
N TYR A 191 -8.74 1.22 18.13
CA TYR A 191 -9.12 -0.15 18.48
C TYR A 191 -8.14 -0.80 19.47
N ASN A 192 -6.83 -0.73 19.21
CA ASN A 192 -5.82 -1.30 20.12
C ASN A 192 -5.79 -0.57 21.48
N THR A 193 -6.01 0.75 21.49
CA THR A 193 -6.10 1.56 22.71
C THR A 193 -7.32 1.18 23.52
N TYR A 194 -8.47 1.00 22.87
CA TYR A 194 -9.67 0.51 23.51
C TYR A 194 -9.47 -0.90 24.10
N ILE A 195 -8.78 -1.82 23.42
CA ILE A 195 -8.39 -3.12 24.00
C ILE A 195 -7.48 -2.96 25.22
N LEU A 196 -6.46 -2.10 25.13
CA LEU A 196 -5.50 -1.88 26.22
C LEU A 196 -6.18 -1.29 27.46
N LEU A 197 -7.04 -0.28 27.29
CA LEU A 197 -7.81 0.35 28.37
C LEU A 197 -8.82 -0.61 29.01
N THR A 198 -9.31 -1.60 28.26
CA THR A 198 -10.27 -2.60 28.74
C THR A 198 -9.61 -3.91 29.16
N SER A 199 -8.27 -4.01 29.14
CA SER A 199 -7.53 -5.24 29.46
C SER A 199 -7.74 -5.75 30.89
N ASN A 200 -7.89 -4.83 31.86
CA ASN A 200 -8.16 -5.17 33.26
C ASN A 200 -9.66 -5.38 33.55
N ARG A 201 -10.53 -5.15 32.56
CA ARG A 201 -11.97 -5.35 32.70
C ARG A 201 -12.31 -6.74 32.15
N LYS A 202 -13.03 -7.57 32.91
CA LYS A 202 -13.64 -8.77 32.33
C LYS A 202 -14.61 -8.32 31.24
N LYS A 203 -14.34 -8.74 30.00
CA LYS A 203 -15.24 -8.53 28.86
C LYS A 203 -16.20 -9.69 28.78
N ASP A 204 -17.48 -9.39 28.64
CA ASP A 204 -18.48 -10.39 28.33
C ASP A 204 -18.29 -10.88 26.88
N ALA A 205 -18.71 -12.11 26.61
CA ALA A 205 -18.56 -12.74 25.29
C ALA A 205 -19.14 -11.87 24.16
N GLU A 206 -20.27 -11.20 24.42
CA GLU A 206 -20.89 -10.29 23.45
C GLU A 206 -20.00 -9.08 23.11
N GLN A 207 -19.33 -8.51 24.11
CA GLN A 207 -18.44 -7.37 23.89
C GLN A 207 -17.22 -7.78 23.07
N MET A 208 -16.66 -8.96 23.32
CA MET A 208 -15.55 -9.49 22.53
C MET A 208 -15.93 -9.69 21.06
N ASP A 209 -17.15 -10.14 20.79
CA ASP A 209 -17.63 -10.34 19.42
C ASP A 209 -17.87 -9.00 18.68
N LYS A 210 -18.36 -7.97 19.37
CA LYS A 210 -18.51 -6.60 18.81
C LYS A 210 -17.14 -5.99 18.48
N ASP A 211 -16.17 -6.15 19.39
CA ASP A 211 -14.81 -5.68 19.19
C ASP A 211 -14.19 -6.34 17.94
N PHE A 212 -14.38 -7.64 17.78
CA PHE A 212 -13.87 -8.40 16.64
C PHE A 212 -14.50 -7.93 15.32
N LEU A 213 -15.82 -7.68 15.31
CA LEU A 213 -16.52 -7.16 14.15
C LEU A 213 -15.99 -5.78 13.74
N PHE A 214 -15.85 -4.85 14.69
CA PHE A 214 -15.35 -3.50 14.42
C PHE A 214 -13.96 -3.54 13.77
N LEU A 215 -13.02 -4.29 14.34
CA LEU A 215 -11.69 -4.47 13.78
C LEU A 215 -11.73 -5.03 12.34
N THR A 216 -12.58 -6.04 12.12
CA THR A 216 -12.69 -6.70 10.83
C THR A 216 -13.18 -5.72 9.76
N VAL A 217 -14.24 -4.97 10.06
CA VAL A 217 -14.80 -3.94 9.16
C VAL A 217 -13.77 -2.86 8.86
N THR A 218 -13.19 -2.24 9.88
CA THR A 218 -12.20 -1.16 9.70
C THR A 218 -10.98 -1.62 8.90
N SER A 219 -10.47 -2.83 9.15
CA SER A 219 -9.30 -3.36 8.44
C SER A 219 -9.57 -3.61 6.96
N LEU A 220 -10.76 -4.11 6.60
CA LEU A 220 -11.12 -4.41 5.23
C LEU A 220 -11.50 -3.15 4.45
N LEU A 221 -12.12 -2.16 5.09
CA LEU A 221 -12.35 -0.85 4.49
C LEU A 221 -11.04 -0.14 4.14
N GLY A 222 -10.06 -0.16 5.05
CA GLY A 222 -8.72 0.36 4.75
C GLY A 222 -8.03 -0.39 3.61
N SER A 223 -8.30 -1.70 3.51
CA SER A 223 -7.74 -2.56 2.48
C SER A 223 -8.28 -2.29 1.07
N PHE A 224 -9.47 -1.68 0.95
CA PHE A 224 -10.06 -1.32 -0.33
C PHE A 224 -9.17 -0.35 -1.14
N ASN A 225 -8.45 0.54 -0.44
CA ASN A 225 -7.55 1.51 -1.06
C ASN A 225 -6.53 0.83 -1.99
N PHE A 226 -5.92 -0.27 -1.52
CA PHE A 226 -4.86 -0.98 -2.26
C PHE A 226 -5.32 -1.55 -3.60
N GLY A 227 -6.60 -1.93 -3.74
CA GLY A 227 -7.14 -2.48 -5.00
C GLY A 227 -7.89 -1.47 -5.87
N SER A 228 -7.99 -0.21 -5.45
CA SER A 228 -8.88 0.79 -6.09
C SER A 228 -8.24 1.52 -7.28
N SER A 229 -6.91 1.55 -7.37
CA SER A 229 -6.16 2.42 -8.28
C SER A 229 -6.51 2.21 -9.76
N PHE A 230 -6.71 0.97 -10.21
CA PHE A 230 -7.11 0.68 -11.59
C PHE A 230 -8.46 1.33 -11.95
N TYR A 231 -9.45 1.17 -11.06
CA TYR A 231 -10.80 1.70 -11.26
C TYR A 231 -10.79 3.22 -11.24
N ILE A 232 -9.98 3.82 -10.37
CA ILE A 232 -9.76 5.27 -10.34
C ILE A 232 -9.18 5.74 -11.68
N PHE A 233 -8.11 5.11 -12.20
CA PHE A 233 -7.52 5.50 -13.48
C PHE A 233 -8.48 5.32 -14.66
N LEU A 234 -9.30 4.26 -14.64
CA LEU A 234 -10.32 3.99 -15.65
C LEU A 234 -11.43 5.05 -15.66
N ILE A 235 -11.85 5.54 -14.50
CA ILE A 235 -12.88 6.57 -14.40
C ILE A 235 -12.29 7.96 -14.73
N ALA A 236 -11.08 8.25 -14.23
CA ALA A 236 -10.48 9.57 -14.32
C ALA A 236 -9.94 9.92 -15.73
N SER A 237 -9.43 8.95 -16.49
CA SER A 237 -8.70 9.24 -17.75
C SER A 237 -9.35 8.59 -18.97
N SER A 238 -9.86 9.41 -19.88
CA SER A 238 -10.37 8.97 -21.19
C SER A 238 -9.28 8.30 -22.03
N ARG A 239 -8.04 8.81 -21.96
CA ARG A 239 -6.86 8.22 -22.61
C ARG A 239 -6.54 6.84 -22.03
N PHE A 240 -6.60 6.68 -20.71
CA PHE A 240 -6.40 5.38 -20.09
C PHE A 240 -7.49 4.39 -20.52
N ARG A 241 -8.76 4.79 -20.56
CA ARG A 241 -9.86 3.97 -21.11
C ARG A 241 -9.63 3.55 -22.55
N GLN A 242 -9.14 4.46 -23.40
CA GLN A 242 -8.85 4.15 -24.79
C GLN A 242 -7.74 3.10 -24.91
N ILE A 243 -6.64 3.26 -24.16
CA ILE A 243 -5.53 2.30 -24.13
C ILE A 243 -5.99 0.93 -23.62
N VAL A 244 -6.79 0.90 -22.55
CA VAL A 244 -7.38 -0.33 -22.02
C VAL A 244 -8.21 -1.02 -23.09
N ARG A 245 -9.08 -0.27 -23.78
CA ARG A 245 -9.91 -0.79 -24.87
C ARG A 245 -9.04 -1.34 -25.99
N GLU A 246 -8.08 -0.58 -26.51
CA GLU A 246 -7.21 -1.01 -27.60
C GLU A 246 -6.44 -2.29 -27.23
N ARG A 247 -5.85 -2.37 -26.04
CA ARG A 247 -5.05 -3.53 -25.63
C ARG A 247 -5.89 -4.76 -25.32
N LEU A 248 -7.00 -4.62 -24.59
CA LEU A 248 -7.87 -5.75 -24.27
C LEU A 248 -8.65 -6.26 -25.50
N PHE A 249 -9.15 -5.36 -26.37
CA PHE A 249 -9.82 -5.80 -27.60
C PHE A 249 -8.86 -6.41 -28.62
N CYS A 250 -7.59 -5.96 -28.68
CA CYS A 250 -6.58 -6.63 -29.50
C CYS A 250 -6.17 -7.99 -28.94
N LEU A 251 -6.16 -8.22 -27.62
CA LEU A 251 -5.94 -9.57 -27.06
C LEU A 251 -7.04 -10.56 -27.48
N CYS A 252 -8.25 -10.07 -27.76
CA CYS A 252 -9.36 -10.88 -28.28
C CYS A 252 -9.40 -10.99 -29.82
N LYS A 253 -8.62 -10.18 -30.56
CA LYS A 253 -8.51 -10.27 -32.03
C LYS A 253 -7.22 -11.00 -32.40
N LYS A 254 -7.33 -12.12 -33.13
CA LYS A 254 -6.18 -12.81 -33.77
C LYS A 254 -5.31 -11.81 -34.55
N PRO A 255 -3.98 -12.03 -34.64
CA PRO A 255 -3.06 -11.11 -35.25
C PRO A 255 -3.25 -11.14 -36.77
N ASN A 256 -4.09 -10.26 -37.28
CA ASN A 256 -4.11 -9.88 -38.68
C ASN A 256 -4.70 -8.47 -38.76
N GLN A 257 -3.84 -7.48 -38.53
CA GLN A 257 -3.85 -6.20 -39.21
C GLN A 257 -2.67 -5.37 -38.71
N VAL A 258 -1.62 -5.34 -39.53
CA VAL A 258 -0.57 -4.33 -39.52
C VAL A 258 -1.26 -2.96 -39.64
N TYR A 259 -1.12 -2.10 -38.63
CA TYR A 259 -1.45 -0.68 -38.77
C TYR A 259 -0.16 0.10 -39.10
N PRO A 260 -0.18 0.98 -40.11
CA PRO A 260 1.02 1.65 -40.60
C PRO A 260 1.45 2.76 -39.63
N GLU A 261 2.76 2.92 -39.51
CA GLU A 261 3.39 4.03 -38.80
C GLU A 261 2.81 5.37 -39.26
N THR A 262 2.37 6.16 -38.29
CA THR A 262 1.94 7.53 -38.49
C THR A 262 3.16 8.36 -38.89
N ARG A 263 3.22 8.78 -40.16
CA ARG A 263 4.22 9.73 -40.66
C ARG A 263 4.20 10.98 -39.78
N LEU A 264 5.33 11.27 -39.16
CA LEU A 264 5.65 12.60 -38.66
C LEU A 264 5.76 13.53 -39.87
N SER A 265 4.80 14.44 -40.01
CA SER A 265 4.88 15.57 -40.92
C SER A 265 5.99 16.49 -40.43
N ILE A 266 7.11 16.49 -41.13
CA ILE A 266 8.11 17.55 -41.08
C ILE A 266 7.41 18.80 -41.65
N ILE A 267 7.03 19.74 -40.77
CA ILE A 267 6.71 21.10 -41.18
C ILE A 267 8.00 21.91 -40.96
N HIS A 268 8.72 22.10 -42.07
CA HIS A 268 9.53 23.30 -42.27
C HIS A 268 8.59 24.49 -42.35
N ILE A 269 8.84 25.52 -41.54
CA ILE A 269 9.01 26.95 -41.89
C ILE A 269 9.73 27.59 -40.71
#